data_AF-V6TD69-F1
#
_entry.id   AF-V6TD69-F1
#
_cell.length_a   1.000
_cell.length_b   1.000
_cell.length_c   1.000
_cell.angle_alpha   90.00
_cell.angle_beta   90.00
_cell.angle_gamma   90.00
#
_symmetry.space_group_name_H-M   'P 1'
#
loop_
_entity.id
_entity.type
_entity.pdbx_description
1 polymer ?
#
loop_
_entity_poly.entity_id
_entity_poly.type
_entity_poly.pdbx_seq_one_letter_code
_entity_poly.pdbx_strand_id
1 'polypeptide(L)'
;ASGCPQARPGASASGIPTYEYDDRYNHIRIRSLSKAGIGVFAAATHRPPTAVIANCANCTIFLIAPCSHVVIANCRNVKIVLGTVAGTVSMCYCMRMTLSAVADFFKANTIENCLMYVTSRNSCVHDSNTKTNKIAPYNYIFPSLEDCLQQQGLADICQQGESFGMKLYSPLGLGVCENLIFMDPKTYCTAVVPFDSKLLTGKTKALPIILPSVFRQTMKERSEKLTVLGRKIRDPSLTAEQKAAFEAYCKSAFVSWVKANMLTTELLEITTARMYELE
;
A
#
# COMPACT_ATOMS: atom_id res chain seq x y z
N ALA A 1 -33.96 14.72 -26.74
CA ALA A 1 -33.94 13.61 -25.78
C ALA A 1 -32.65 12.82 -26.01
N SER A 2 -31.58 13.25 -25.35
CA SER A 2 -30.21 12.80 -25.56
C SER A 2 -29.90 11.57 -24.71
N GLY A 3 -29.35 10.55 -25.35
CA GLY A 3 -29.09 9.22 -24.81
C GLY A 3 -28.05 9.20 -23.69
N CYS A 4 -28.31 8.32 -22.73
CA CYS A 4 -27.43 7.95 -21.63
C CYS A 4 -26.27 7.09 -22.15
N PRO A 5 -24.99 7.38 -21.85
CA PRO A 5 -23.89 6.48 -22.19
C PRO A 5 -23.85 5.31 -21.19
N GLN A 6 -24.15 4.11 -21.66
CA GLN A 6 -23.97 2.87 -20.91
C GLN A 6 -22.47 2.56 -20.75
N ALA A 7 -22.00 2.49 -19.51
CA ALA A 7 -20.69 1.94 -19.18
C ALA A 7 -20.67 0.43 -19.52
N ARG A 8 -19.72 0.01 -20.37
CA ARG A 8 -19.50 -1.42 -20.68
C ARG A 8 -18.65 -2.06 -19.57
N PRO A 9 -19.12 -3.13 -18.90
CA PRO A 9 -18.27 -3.90 -18.00
C PRO A 9 -17.31 -4.77 -18.80
N GLY A 10 -15.99 -4.58 -18.61
CA GLY A 10 -14.96 -5.47 -19.13
C GLY A 10 -15.06 -6.83 -18.44
N ALA A 11 -15.44 -7.87 -19.20
CA ALA A 11 -15.61 -9.22 -18.68
C ALA A 11 -14.30 -9.81 -18.11
N SER A 12 -14.40 -10.45 -16.95
CA SER A 12 -13.54 -11.58 -16.58
C SER A 12 -14.11 -12.85 -17.24
N ALA A 13 -13.31 -13.90 -17.39
CA ALA A 13 -13.76 -15.17 -17.99
C ALA A 13 -14.95 -15.86 -17.28
N SER A 14 -15.45 -15.29 -16.17
CA SER A 14 -16.62 -15.74 -15.42
C SER A 14 -17.77 -14.72 -15.33
N GLY A 15 -17.71 -13.58 -16.00
CA GLY A 15 -18.83 -12.60 -16.06
C GLY A 15 -19.14 -11.86 -14.76
N ILE A 16 -18.45 -12.14 -13.65
CA ILE A 16 -18.61 -11.42 -12.38
C ILE A 16 -17.65 -10.22 -12.37
N PRO A 17 -18.14 -9.00 -12.06
CA PRO A 17 -17.28 -7.82 -11.95
C PRO A 17 -16.31 -8.02 -10.76
N THR A 18 -15.03 -7.76 -11.01
CA THR A 18 -13.95 -7.87 -10.01
C THR A 18 -14.01 -6.82 -8.91
N TYR A 19 -14.84 -5.79 -9.11
CA TYR A 19 -15.15 -4.71 -8.19
C TYR A 19 -16.64 -4.38 -8.29
N GLU A 20 -17.29 -4.14 -7.15
CA GLU A 20 -18.67 -3.71 -7.04
C GLU A 20 -18.76 -2.58 -6.01
N TYR A 21 -19.45 -1.50 -6.37
CA TYR A 21 -19.87 -0.46 -5.44
C TYR A 21 -21.36 -0.58 -5.19
N ASP A 22 -21.74 -0.69 -3.92
CA ASP A 22 -23.12 -0.83 -3.48
C ASP A 22 -23.59 0.49 -2.87
N ASP A 23 -24.25 1.31 -3.69
CA ASP A 23 -24.74 2.64 -3.32
C ASP A 23 -25.66 2.60 -2.10
N ARG A 24 -26.46 1.53 -1.97
CA ARG A 24 -27.46 1.40 -0.88
C ARG A 24 -26.80 1.32 0.48
N TYR A 25 -25.65 0.67 0.56
CA TYR A 25 -24.92 0.47 1.81
C TYR A 25 -23.62 1.28 1.90
N ASN A 26 -23.30 2.08 0.87
CA ASN A 26 -22.05 2.81 0.75
C ASN A 26 -20.85 1.86 0.99
N HIS A 27 -20.77 0.84 0.14
CA HIS A 27 -19.93 -0.32 0.39
C HIS A 27 -19.18 -0.77 -0.86
N ILE A 28 -17.86 -0.93 -0.72
CA ILE A 28 -16.95 -1.37 -1.78
C ILE A 28 -16.64 -2.86 -1.61
N ARG A 29 -16.83 -3.65 -2.66
CA ARG A 29 -16.47 -5.08 -2.68
C ARG A 29 -15.46 -5.36 -3.77
N ILE A 30 -14.32 -5.93 -3.41
CA ILE A 30 -13.32 -6.49 -4.34
C ILE A 30 -13.21 -7.97 -4.01
N ARG A 31 -13.63 -8.83 -4.93
CA ARG A 31 -13.68 -10.28 -4.69
C ARG A 31 -13.11 -11.07 -5.84
N SER A 32 -12.43 -12.18 -5.50
CA SER A 32 -11.97 -13.16 -6.48
C SER A 32 -11.07 -12.58 -7.58
N LEU A 33 -10.37 -11.47 -7.28
CA LEU A 33 -9.41 -10.86 -8.19
C LEU A 33 -8.17 -11.75 -8.26
N SER A 34 -7.72 -12.09 -9.47
CA SER A 34 -6.48 -12.84 -9.65
C SER A 34 -5.76 -12.46 -10.93
N LYS A 35 -4.42 -12.40 -10.86
CA LYS A 35 -3.50 -12.10 -11.96
C LYS A 35 -3.82 -10.78 -12.67
N ALA A 36 -4.29 -9.78 -11.92
CA ALA A 36 -4.71 -8.49 -12.45
C ALA A 36 -4.50 -7.39 -11.41
N GLY A 37 -4.22 -6.16 -11.87
CA GLY A 37 -4.18 -4.97 -11.04
C GLY A 37 -5.53 -4.23 -11.04
N ILE A 38 -5.87 -3.58 -9.93
CA ILE A 38 -7.02 -2.66 -9.88
C ILE A 38 -6.68 -1.41 -9.05
N GLY A 39 -7.12 -0.25 -9.56
CA GLY A 39 -7.16 1.02 -8.84
C GLY A 39 -8.61 1.46 -8.65
N VAL A 40 -9.00 1.75 -7.41
CA VAL A 40 -10.31 2.31 -7.05
C VAL A 40 -10.05 3.61 -6.29
N PHE A 41 -10.54 4.72 -6.81
CA PHE A 41 -10.25 6.07 -6.33
C PHE A 41 -11.54 6.75 -5.89
N ALA A 42 -11.50 7.45 -4.77
CA ALA A 42 -12.59 8.32 -4.32
C ALA A 42 -12.02 9.55 -3.62
N ALA A 43 -12.70 10.68 -3.76
CA ALA A 43 -12.44 11.84 -2.91
C ALA A 43 -12.86 11.54 -1.46
N ALA A 44 -12.33 12.32 -0.52
CA ALA A 44 -12.78 12.23 0.86
C ALA A 44 -14.20 12.79 1.00
N THR A 45 -15.05 12.05 1.73
CA THR A 45 -16.46 12.40 1.94
C THR A 45 -16.80 12.36 3.43
N HIS A 46 -17.87 13.07 3.83
CA HIS A 46 -18.35 13.07 5.21
C HIS A 46 -18.81 11.67 5.69
N ARG A 47 -19.21 10.79 4.77
CA ARG A 47 -19.64 9.43 5.07
C ARG A 47 -18.79 8.45 4.24
N PRO A 48 -17.59 8.08 4.71
CA PRO A 48 -16.70 7.23 3.94
C PRO A 48 -17.24 5.78 3.85
N PRO A 49 -17.12 5.13 2.68
CA PRO A 49 -17.61 3.77 2.48
C PRO A 49 -16.94 2.75 3.41
N THR A 50 -17.60 1.63 3.63
CA THR A 50 -16.93 0.43 4.15
C THR A 50 -16.42 -0.40 2.98
N ALA A 51 -15.37 -1.20 3.17
CA ALA A 51 -14.82 -2.04 2.11
C ALA A 51 -14.55 -3.48 2.54
N VAL A 52 -14.77 -4.43 1.63
CA VAL A 52 -14.32 -5.82 1.75
C VAL A 52 -13.46 -6.21 0.56
N ILE A 53 -12.28 -6.74 0.85
CA ILE A 53 -11.36 -7.35 -0.11
C ILE A 53 -11.24 -8.82 0.27
N ALA A 54 -11.76 -9.73 -0.57
CA ALA A 54 -11.80 -11.15 -0.20
C ALA A 54 -11.49 -12.11 -1.34
N ASN A 55 -10.85 -13.24 -1.02
CA ASN A 55 -10.56 -14.32 -1.96
C ASN A 55 -9.69 -13.87 -3.15
N CYS A 56 -8.83 -12.87 -2.97
CA CYS A 56 -7.95 -12.35 -4.02
C CYS A 56 -6.60 -13.06 -4.01
N ALA A 57 -6.00 -13.31 -5.18
CA ALA A 57 -4.73 -14.01 -5.26
C ALA A 57 -3.84 -13.61 -6.44
N ASN A 58 -2.55 -13.38 -6.18
CA ASN A 58 -1.57 -12.94 -7.18
C ASN A 58 -2.06 -11.67 -7.88
N CYS A 59 -2.25 -10.59 -7.13
CA CYS A 59 -2.78 -9.34 -7.66
C CYS A 59 -2.32 -8.14 -6.82
N THR A 60 -2.47 -6.95 -7.41
CA THR A 60 -2.20 -5.67 -6.75
C THR A 60 -3.45 -4.81 -6.72
N ILE A 61 -3.83 -4.35 -5.54
CA ILE A 61 -5.05 -3.57 -5.29
C ILE A 61 -4.67 -2.22 -4.69
N PHE A 62 -5.05 -1.14 -5.36
CA PHE A 62 -4.98 0.22 -4.85
C PHE A 62 -6.38 0.71 -4.57
N LEU A 63 -6.82 0.64 -3.32
CA LEU A 63 -8.08 1.21 -2.86
C LEU A 63 -7.77 2.57 -2.24
N ILE A 64 -7.59 3.59 -3.08
CA ILE A 64 -7.32 4.97 -2.67
C ILE A 64 -8.64 5.74 -2.57
N ALA A 65 -9.53 5.20 -1.74
CA ALA A 65 -10.79 5.78 -1.33
C ALA A 65 -10.80 5.80 0.20
N PRO A 66 -10.95 6.97 0.84
CA PRO A 66 -11.05 7.03 2.31
C PRO A 66 -12.20 6.16 2.79
N CYS A 67 -11.93 5.20 3.67
CA CYS A 67 -12.93 4.23 4.14
C CYS A 67 -13.24 4.45 5.63
N SER A 68 -14.43 4.04 6.08
CA SER A 68 -14.75 3.93 7.50
C SER A 68 -14.12 2.67 8.10
N HIS A 69 -14.32 1.52 7.46
CA HIS A 69 -13.73 0.24 7.87
C HIS A 69 -13.36 -0.60 6.65
N VAL A 70 -12.31 -1.41 6.77
CA VAL A 70 -11.87 -2.33 5.71
C VAL A 70 -11.67 -3.74 6.28
N VAL A 71 -12.22 -4.74 5.58
CA VAL A 71 -12.00 -6.16 5.87
C VAL A 71 -11.23 -6.79 4.72
N ILE A 72 -10.15 -7.48 5.03
CA ILE A 72 -9.28 -8.21 4.11
C ILE A 72 -9.29 -9.67 4.55
N ALA A 73 -9.80 -10.57 3.71
CA ALA A 73 -10.02 -11.95 4.11
C ALA A 73 -9.61 -12.95 3.02
N ASN A 74 -8.94 -14.04 3.41
CA ASN A 74 -8.62 -15.16 2.52
C ASN A 74 -7.85 -14.73 1.25
N CYS A 75 -6.87 -13.84 1.40
CA CYS A 75 -6.04 -13.33 0.30
C CYS A 75 -4.63 -13.96 0.32
N ARG A 76 -4.06 -14.21 -0.87
CA ARG A 76 -2.74 -14.86 -1.01
C ARG A 76 -1.88 -14.23 -2.09
N ASN A 77 -0.62 -13.90 -1.78
CA ASN A 77 0.28 -13.23 -2.74
C ASN A 77 -0.34 -11.93 -3.27
N VAL A 78 -0.88 -11.10 -2.38
CA VAL A 78 -1.58 -9.86 -2.77
C VAL A 78 -0.90 -8.66 -2.15
N LYS A 79 -0.71 -7.61 -2.96
CA LYS A 79 -0.32 -6.28 -2.48
C LYS A 79 -1.56 -5.39 -2.40
N ILE A 80 -1.78 -4.77 -1.26
CA ILE A 80 -2.92 -3.87 -1.02
C ILE A 80 -2.38 -2.53 -0.51
N VAL A 81 -2.76 -1.46 -1.20
CA VAL A 81 -2.54 -0.08 -0.77
C VAL A 81 -3.90 0.53 -0.50
N LEU A 82 -4.12 0.94 0.75
CA LEU A 82 -5.33 1.63 1.16
C LEU A 82 -5.07 3.15 1.23
N GLY A 83 -6.12 3.91 0.93
CA GLY A 83 -6.28 5.26 1.45
C GLY A 83 -6.41 5.25 2.98
N THR A 84 -6.81 6.37 3.56
CA THR A 84 -7.00 6.47 5.00
C THR A 84 -8.24 5.70 5.45
N VAL A 85 -8.16 5.06 6.62
CA VAL A 85 -9.26 4.30 7.20
C VAL A 85 -9.62 4.88 8.57
N ALA A 86 -10.77 5.55 8.67
CA ALA A 86 -11.17 6.27 9.88
C ALA A 86 -11.36 5.35 11.10
N GLY A 87 -11.69 4.07 10.86
CA GLY A 87 -11.91 3.06 11.89
C GLY A 87 -10.91 1.91 11.77
N THR A 88 -11.44 0.73 11.47
CA THR A 88 -10.68 -0.52 11.61
C THR A 88 -10.27 -1.11 10.27
N VAL A 89 -9.00 -1.50 10.15
CA VAL A 89 -8.53 -2.44 9.13
C VAL A 89 -8.41 -3.83 9.76
N SER A 90 -9.11 -4.80 9.18
CA SER A 90 -9.16 -6.19 9.66
C SER A 90 -8.54 -7.11 8.62
N MET A 91 -7.51 -7.88 8.97
CA MET A 91 -6.88 -8.84 8.07
C MET A 91 -6.94 -10.25 8.64
N CYS A 92 -7.62 -11.18 7.95
CA CYS A 92 -7.79 -12.56 8.44
C CYS A 92 -7.49 -13.60 7.36
N TYR A 93 -6.90 -14.73 7.76
CA TYR A 93 -6.62 -15.87 6.88
C TYR A 93 -5.83 -15.47 5.62
N CYS A 94 -4.84 -14.58 5.77
CA CYS A 94 -4.07 -14.06 4.65
C CYS A 94 -2.63 -14.54 4.69
N MET A 95 -2.03 -14.82 3.53
CA MET A 95 -0.63 -15.23 3.46
C MET A 95 0.12 -14.51 2.35
N ARG A 96 1.41 -14.23 2.58
CA ARG A 96 2.29 -13.59 1.58
C ARG A 96 1.71 -12.25 1.09
N MET A 97 1.25 -11.44 2.04
CA MET A 97 0.64 -10.14 1.76
C MET A 97 1.65 -9.01 1.89
N THR A 98 1.46 -7.96 1.10
CA THR A 98 2.03 -6.63 1.39
C THR A 98 0.89 -5.65 1.60
N LEU A 99 0.70 -5.15 2.81
CA LEU A 99 -0.37 -4.21 3.15
C LEU A 99 0.22 -2.85 3.48
N SER A 100 -0.29 -1.77 2.86
CA SER A 100 -0.02 -0.40 3.24
C SER A 100 -1.30 0.28 3.68
N ALA A 101 -1.42 0.68 4.94
CA ALA A 101 -2.60 1.36 5.48
C ALA A 101 -2.28 2.37 6.57
N VAL A 102 -3.11 3.42 6.67
CA VAL A 102 -3.22 4.25 7.87
C VAL A 102 -4.62 4.08 8.42
N ALA A 103 -4.73 3.72 9.70
CA ALA A 103 -6.02 3.41 10.32
C ALA A 103 -6.09 3.83 11.79
N ASP A 104 -7.28 4.08 12.32
CA ASP A 104 -7.48 4.25 13.76
C ASP A 104 -7.09 2.97 14.52
N PHE A 105 -7.57 1.82 14.03
CA PHE A 105 -7.30 0.51 14.62
C PHE A 105 -6.88 -0.51 13.56
N PHE A 106 -5.85 -1.29 13.85
CA PHE A 106 -5.45 -2.43 13.02
C PHE A 106 -5.64 -3.76 13.75
N LYS A 107 -6.33 -4.72 13.14
CA LYS A 107 -6.38 -6.10 13.64
C LYS A 107 -5.96 -7.10 12.59
N ALA A 108 -5.19 -8.10 13.01
CA ALA A 108 -4.84 -9.22 12.17
C ALA A 108 -4.90 -10.55 12.93
N ASN A 109 -5.38 -11.60 12.27
CA ASN A 109 -5.36 -12.96 12.81
C ASN A 109 -5.14 -14.02 11.72
N THR A 110 -4.48 -15.11 12.10
CA THR A 110 -4.17 -16.21 11.17
C THR A 110 -3.47 -15.71 9.91
N ILE A 111 -2.38 -14.95 10.08
CA ILE A 111 -1.57 -14.39 8.98
C ILE A 111 -0.16 -14.98 8.94
N GLU A 112 0.37 -15.15 7.72
CA GLU A 112 1.69 -15.76 7.50
C GLU A 112 2.49 -15.05 6.39
N ASN A 113 3.77 -14.78 6.66
CA ASN A 113 4.70 -14.17 5.71
C ASN A 113 4.18 -12.83 5.14
N CYS A 114 3.54 -12.03 5.97
CA CYS A 114 2.99 -10.73 5.62
C CYS A 114 3.94 -9.59 5.99
N LEU A 115 4.06 -8.61 5.10
CA LEU A 115 4.73 -7.34 5.34
C LEU A 115 3.67 -6.24 5.49
N MET A 116 3.62 -5.62 6.65
CA MET A 116 2.58 -4.66 7.03
C MET A 116 3.19 -3.27 7.22
N TYR A 117 3.07 -2.42 6.20
CA TYR A 117 3.33 -0.98 6.24
C TYR A 117 2.11 -0.26 6.85
N VAL A 118 1.85 -0.50 8.13
CA VAL A 118 0.62 -0.05 8.79
C VAL A 118 0.93 0.87 9.94
N THR A 119 0.41 2.10 9.87
CA THR A 119 0.48 3.09 10.95
C THR A 119 -0.91 3.24 11.56
N SER A 120 -1.04 2.90 12.85
CA SER A 120 -2.34 2.91 13.53
C SER A 120 -2.23 3.35 14.98
N ARG A 121 -3.29 3.93 15.54
CA ARG A 121 -3.30 4.36 16.95
C ARG A 121 -3.22 3.18 17.89
N ASN A 122 -3.96 2.11 17.58
CA ASN A 122 -3.92 0.85 18.31
C ASN A 122 -3.85 -0.34 17.35
N SER A 123 -3.28 -1.45 17.82
CA SER A 123 -3.25 -2.70 17.05
C SER A 123 -3.50 -3.94 17.91
N CYS A 124 -4.08 -4.98 17.31
CA CYS A 124 -4.25 -6.29 17.90
C CYS A 124 -3.93 -7.38 16.86
N VAL A 125 -2.74 -7.98 16.98
CA VAL A 125 -2.36 -9.14 16.16
C VAL A 125 -2.35 -10.38 17.05
N HIS A 126 -3.06 -11.43 16.67
CA HIS A 126 -3.08 -12.69 17.42
C HIS A 126 -3.06 -13.89 16.46
N ASP A 127 -2.83 -15.09 17.01
CA ASP A 127 -2.88 -16.35 16.24
C ASP A 127 -2.07 -16.29 14.93
N SER A 128 -0.86 -15.73 14.98
CA SER A 128 -0.07 -15.39 13.79
C SER A 128 1.42 -15.70 14.00
N ASN A 129 2.10 -16.12 12.93
CA ASN A 129 3.52 -16.47 13.00
C ASN A 129 4.40 -15.21 12.97
N THR A 130 4.93 -14.80 14.12
CA THR A 130 5.75 -13.58 14.26
C THR A 130 7.10 -13.63 13.57
N LYS A 131 7.65 -14.83 13.30
CA LYS A 131 8.97 -14.95 12.67
C LYS A 131 8.94 -14.51 11.21
N THR A 132 7.84 -14.81 10.52
CA THR A 132 7.66 -14.53 9.08
C THR A 132 6.97 -13.19 8.83
N ASN A 133 6.12 -12.74 9.76
CA ASN A 133 5.45 -11.45 9.64
C ASN A 133 6.39 -10.30 10.03
N LYS A 134 6.37 -9.22 9.25
CA LYS A 134 7.17 -8.00 9.48
C LYS A 134 6.30 -6.76 9.43
N ILE A 135 6.69 -5.76 10.20
CA ILE A 135 6.01 -4.46 10.24
C ILE A 135 6.92 -3.31 9.83
N ALA A 136 6.32 -2.23 9.34
CA ALA A 136 6.97 -0.98 9.00
C ALA A 136 5.95 0.17 9.06
N PRO A 137 6.38 1.43 9.19
CA PRO A 137 5.48 2.57 9.05
C PRO A 137 4.84 2.61 7.66
N TYR A 138 3.66 3.22 7.54
CA TYR A 138 3.01 3.45 6.25
C TYR A 138 3.95 4.17 5.28
N ASN A 139 3.97 3.75 4.01
CA ASN A 139 5.03 4.12 3.06
C ASN A 139 4.52 4.71 1.73
N TYR A 140 3.22 4.90 1.56
CA TYR A 140 2.66 5.42 0.30
C TYR A 140 2.38 6.92 0.37
N ILE A 141 2.52 7.59 -0.77
CA ILE A 141 2.23 9.02 -0.94
C ILE A 141 1.24 9.17 -2.10
N PHE A 142 0.16 9.91 -1.87
CA PHE A 142 -0.79 10.33 -2.90
C PHE A 142 -1.26 11.77 -2.62
N PRO A 143 -1.67 12.53 -3.65
CA PRO A 143 -1.88 13.98 -3.53
C PRO A 143 -2.83 14.42 -2.41
N SER A 144 -3.92 13.68 -2.17
CA SER A 144 -4.95 14.00 -1.17
C SER A 144 -4.64 13.47 0.25
N LEU A 145 -3.48 12.85 0.49
CA LEU A 145 -3.20 12.10 1.72
C LEU A 145 -3.31 12.96 2.99
N GLU A 146 -2.68 14.13 3.04
CA GLU A 146 -2.74 15.01 4.23
C GLU A 146 -4.17 15.49 4.54
N ASP A 147 -4.92 15.86 3.50
CA ASP A 147 -6.31 16.30 3.65
C ASP A 147 -7.19 15.15 4.16
N CYS A 148 -7.00 13.93 3.65
CA CYS A 148 -7.72 12.75 4.11
C CYS A 148 -7.40 12.41 5.58
N LEU A 149 -6.13 12.49 5.97
CA LEU A 149 -5.70 12.28 7.36
C LEU A 149 -6.34 13.29 8.31
N GLN A 150 -6.39 14.56 7.91
CA GLN A 150 -7.00 15.62 8.71
C GLN A 150 -8.52 15.41 8.85
N GLN A 151 -9.21 15.16 7.74
CA GLN A 151 -10.67 15.00 7.72
C GLN A 151 -11.14 13.77 8.50
N GLN A 152 -10.35 12.69 8.51
CA GLN A 152 -10.67 11.46 9.25
C GLN A 152 -10.14 11.44 10.69
N GLY A 153 -9.51 12.52 11.17
CA GLY A 153 -9.01 12.60 12.54
C GLY A 153 -7.85 11.64 12.82
N LEU A 154 -6.97 11.44 11.84
CA LEU A 154 -5.82 10.53 11.91
C LEU A 154 -4.46 11.26 11.92
N ALA A 155 -4.47 12.59 11.88
CA ALA A 155 -3.25 13.42 11.82
C ALA A 155 -2.35 13.27 13.07
N ASP A 156 -2.90 12.93 14.23
CA ASP A 156 -2.17 12.64 15.46
C ASP A 156 -1.35 11.32 15.36
N ILE A 157 -1.90 10.31 14.67
CA ILE A 157 -1.22 9.01 14.47
C ILE A 157 0.10 9.20 13.70
N CYS A 158 0.14 10.18 12.79
CA CYS A 158 1.33 10.54 12.05
C CYS A 158 2.50 11.04 12.92
N GLN A 159 2.24 11.38 14.19
CA GLN A 159 3.24 11.93 15.12
C GLN A 159 3.90 10.86 16.01
N GLN A 160 3.58 9.57 15.82
CA GLN A 160 4.03 8.49 16.72
C GLN A 160 5.56 8.35 16.85
N GLY A 161 6.33 8.55 15.77
CA GLY A 161 7.80 8.45 15.81
C GLY A 161 8.28 7.15 16.44
N GLU A 162 9.08 7.24 17.51
CA GLU A 162 9.63 6.07 18.23
C GLU A 162 8.57 5.22 18.93
N SER A 163 7.35 5.72 19.13
CA SER A 163 6.24 4.94 19.70
C SER A 163 5.60 3.98 18.69
N PHE A 164 6.03 4.02 17.42
CA PHE A 164 5.58 3.07 16.41
C PHE A 164 5.96 1.64 16.79
N GLY A 165 4.96 0.77 16.80
CA GLY A 165 5.14 -0.66 17.00
C GLY A 165 3.81 -1.41 17.00
N MET A 166 3.87 -2.72 16.85
CA MET A 166 2.70 -3.59 16.99
C MET A 166 3.00 -4.71 17.97
N LYS A 167 1.98 -5.08 18.74
CA LYS A 167 2.06 -6.13 19.75
C LYS A 167 1.36 -7.38 19.27
N LEU A 168 1.97 -8.53 19.53
CA LEU A 168 1.35 -9.84 19.41
C LEU A 168 0.65 -10.17 20.72
N TYR A 169 -0.60 -10.59 20.61
CA TYR A 169 -1.43 -11.08 21.69
C TYR A 169 -1.50 -12.61 21.65
N SER A 170 -1.87 -13.23 22.78
CA SER A 170 -2.07 -14.68 22.84
C SER A 170 -3.09 -15.16 21.80
N PRO A 171 -3.15 -16.46 21.46
CA PRO A 171 -4.12 -16.97 20.49
C PRO A 171 -5.58 -16.63 20.82
N LEU A 172 -5.90 -16.43 22.10
CA LEU A 172 -7.24 -16.01 22.56
C LEU A 172 -7.43 -14.48 22.56
N GLY A 173 -6.44 -13.72 22.11
CA GLY A 173 -6.43 -12.25 22.13
C GLY A 173 -6.18 -11.64 23.52
N LEU A 174 -5.80 -12.47 24.50
CA LEU A 174 -5.65 -12.06 25.90
C LEU A 174 -4.18 -11.88 26.27
N GLY A 175 -3.80 -10.68 26.73
CA GLY A 175 -2.43 -10.37 27.14
C GLY A 175 -1.44 -10.27 25.96
N VAL A 176 -0.31 -9.61 26.21
CA VAL A 176 0.74 -9.38 25.22
C VAL A 176 1.79 -10.48 25.34
N CYS A 177 2.09 -11.15 24.24
CA CYS A 177 3.13 -12.18 24.16
C CYS A 177 4.49 -11.58 23.80
N GLU A 178 4.55 -10.79 22.72
CA GLU A 178 5.79 -10.18 22.22
C GLU A 178 5.52 -8.98 21.30
N ASN A 179 6.56 -8.27 20.89
CA ASN A 179 6.47 -7.23 19.85
C ASN A 179 6.72 -7.84 18.47
N LEU A 180 6.01 -7.36 17.46
CA LEU A 180 6.28 -7.77 16.08
C LEU A 180 7.62 -7.18 15.58
N ILE A 181 8.31 -7.96 14.74
CA ILE A 181 9.64 -7.62 14.25
C ILE A 181 9.54 -6.62 13.08
N PHE A 182 10.38 -5.59 13.10
CA PHE A 182 10.48 -4.65 11.99
C PHE A 182 11.04 -5.32 10.72
N MET A 183 10.62 -4.86 9.55
CA MET A 183 11.37 -5.16 8.32
C MET A 183 12.79 -4.58 8.40
N ASP A 184 13.70 -5.06 7.56
CA ASP A 184 15.03 -4.43 7.44
C ASP A 184 14.88 -2.96 7.01
N PRO A 185 15.28 -1.98 7.83
CA PRO A 185 15.19 -0.57 7.47
C PRO A 185 15.95 -0.24 6.17
N LYS A 186 16.97 -1.03 5.81
CA LYS A 186 17.74 -0.85 4.56
C LYS A 186 16.93 -1.17 3.31
N THR A 187 15.82 -1.89 3.41
CA THR A 187 14.93 -2.20 2.29
C THR A 187 13.64 -1.37 2.32
N TYR A 188 13.41 -0.59 3.38
CA TYR A 188 12.28 0.34 3.46
C TYR A 188 12.41 1.44 2.41
N CYS A 189 11.34 1.69 1.65
CA CYS A 189 11.23 2.76 0.66
C CYS A 189 9.82 3.34 0.71
N THR A 190 9.72 4.65 0.49
CA THR A 190 8.44 5.28 0.18
C THR A 190 8.08 5.04 -1.28
N ALA A 191 6.79 4.89 -1.57
CA ALA A 191 6.26 4.70 -2.90
C ALA A 191 5.17 5.74 -3.19
N VAL A 192 4.90 5.98 -4.47
CA VAL A 192 3.78 6.81 -4.93
C VAL A 192 2.71 5.92 -5.51
N VAL A 193 1.45 6.33 -5.41
CA VAL A 193 0.36 5.68 -6.16
C VAL A 193 0.63 5.87 -7.66
N PRO A 194 0.73 4.79 -8.46
CA PRO A 194 1.24 4.84 -9.84
C PRO A 194 0.14 5.18 -10.86
N PHE A 195 -0.86 5.98 -10.46
CA PHE A 195 -2.02 6.30 -11.28
C PHE A 195 -2.26 7.79 -11.32
N ASP A 196 -2.63 8.27 -12.50
CA ASP A 196 -3.12 9.63 -12.70
C ASP A 196 -4.66 9.59 -12.70
N SER A 197 -5.27 10.05 -11.61
CA SER A 197 -6.72 10.07 -11.41
C SER A 197 -7.17 11.47 -11.06
N LYS A 198 -8.29 11.91 -11.62
CA LYS A 198 -8.86 13.24 -11.36
C LYS A 198 -9.34 13.41 -9.93
N LEU A 199 -9.60 12.30 -9.23
CA LEU A 199 -10.00 12.28 -7.83
C LEU A 199 -8.81 12.35 -6.87
N LEU A 200 -7.59 12.11 -7.36
CA LEU A 200 -6.35 12.26 -6.59
C LEU A 200 -5.84 13.70 -6.67
N THR A 201 -6.59 14.63 -6.06
CA THR A 201 -6.19 16.04 -5.97
C THR A 201 -5.58 16.36 -4.61
N GLY A 202 -4.56 17.22 -4.57
CA GLY A 202 -4.03 17.74 -3.32
C GLY A 202 -2.57 18.16 -3.43
N LYS A 203 -1.95 18.46 -2.30
CA LYS A 203 -0.61 19.08 -2.24
C LYS A 203 0.44 18.21 -1.55
N THR A 204 0.09 17.00 -1.14
CA THR A 204 1.04 16.13 -0.43
C THR A 204 2.17 15.69 -1.34
N LYS A 205 3.40 16.11 -0.99
CA LYS A 205 4.62 15.84 -1.75
C LYS A 205 5.58 14.87 -1.08
N ALA A 206 5.42 14.68 0.23
CA ALA A 206 6.25 13.82 1.05
C ALA A 206 5.36 13.05 2.02
N LEU A 207 5.88 11.95 2.55
CA LEU A 207 5.16 11.14 3.51
C LEU A 207 4.89 11.97 4.79
N PRO A 208 3.62 12.24 5.16
CA PRO A 208 3.29 13.07 6.31
C PRO A 208 3.33 12.25 7.60
N ILE A 209 4.41 11.51 7.86
CA ILE A 209 4.58 10.62 9.01
C ILE A 209 5.96 10.80 9.61
N ILE A 210 6.03 10.95 10.92
CA ILE A 210 7.27 10.89 11.69
C ILE A 210 7.70 9.42 11.79
N LEU A 211 8.70 9.04 11.00
CA LEU A 211 9.29 7.70 11.05
C LEU A 211 10.14 7.50 12.32
N PRO A 212 10.24 6.27 12.86
CA PRO A 212 11.24 5.93 13.86
C PRO A 212 12.65 6.24 13.35
N SER A 213 13.53 6.58 14.28
CA SER A 213 14.92 6.98 14.06
C SER A 213 15.67 6.01 13.15
N VAL A 214 15.50 4.71 13.36
CA VAL A 214 16.16 3.67 12.56
C VAL A 214 15.78 3.73 11.06
N PHE A 215 14.50 3.97 10.74
CA PHE A 215 14.04 4.13 9.36
C PHE A 215 14.47 5.49 8.79
N ARG A 216 14.33 6.55 9.59
CA ARG A 216 14.69 7.92 9.20
C ARG A 216 16.17 8.04 8.85
N GLN A 217 17.05 7.52 9.70
CA GLN A 217 18.50 7.56 9.48
C GLN A 217 18.87 6.75 8.23
N THR A 218 18.31 5.55 8.08
CA THR A 218 18.58 4.71 6.91
C THR A 218 18.14 5.38 5.60
N MET A 219 16.96 6.02 5.61
CA MET A 219 16.46 6.80 4.47
C MET A 219 17.34 8.03 4.18
N LYS A 220 17.82 8.73 5.21
CA LYS A 220 18.73 9.87 5.08
C LYS A 220 20.05 9.45 4.44
N GLU A 221 20.70 8.41 4.97
CA GLU A 221 21.96 7.87 4.41
C GLU A 221 21.80 7.45 2.96
N ARG A 222 20.66 6.83 2.60
CA ARG A 222 20.37 6.47 1.20
C ARG A 222 20.21 7.71 0.32
N SER A 223 19.48 8.72 0.78
CA SER A 223 19.29 9.99 0.06
C SER A 223 20.62 10.72 -0.17
N GLU A 224 21.51 10.73 0.81
CA GLU A 224 22.85 11.31 0.69
C GLU A 224 23.70 10.57 -0.34
N LYS A 225 23.71 9.22 -0.29
CA LYS A 225 24.40 8.39 -1.29
C LYS A 225 23.87 8.63 -2.71
N LEU A 226 22.55 8.71 -2.88
CA LEU A 226 21.92 9.03 -4.16
C LEU A 226 22.28 10.43 -4.66
N THR A 227 22.36 11.41 -3.76
CA THR A 227 22.78 12.79 -4.09
C THR A 227 24.23 12.83 -4.57
N VAL A 228 25.14 12.13 -3.88
CA VAL A 228 26.54 12.00 -4.30
C VAL A 228 26.64 11.30 -5.65
N LEU A 229 25.92 10.20 -5.85
CA LEU A 229 25.88 9.48 -7.12
C LEU A 229 25.33 10.36 -8.25
N GLY A 230 24.24 11.09 -8.01
CA GLY A 230 23.64 12.00 -8.98
C GLY A 230 24.59 13.11 -9.43
N ARG A 231 25.42 13.65 -8.51
CA ARG A 231 26.49 14.60 -8.88
C ARG A 231 27.55 13.97 -9.76
N LYS A 232 28.00 12.75 -9.43
CA LYS A 232 28.97 12.02 -10.25
C LYS A 232 28.46 11.77 -11.67
N ILE A 233 27.20 11.39 -11.83
CA ILE A 233 26.60 11.12 -13.16
C ILE A 233 26.49 12.38 -14.03
N ARG A 234 26.35 13.56 -13.40
CA ARG A 234 26.26 14.86 -14.08
C ARG A 234 27.61 15.53 -14.30
N ASP A 235 28.70 14.86 -13.93
CA ASP A 235 30.04 15.41 -14.08
C ASP A 235 30.34 15.66 -15.58
N PRO A 236 30.64 16.90 -15.99
CA PRO A 236 30.90 17.24 -17.39
C PRO A 236 32.17 16.58 -17.94
N SER A 237 33.07 16.08 -17.09
CA SER A 237 34.28 15.35 -17.50
C SER A 237 34.02 13.91 -17.94
N LEU A 238 32.81 13.37 -17.71
CA LEU A 238 32.45 12.03 -18.14
C LEU A 238 32.34 11.92 -19.66
N THR A 239 33.08 10.97 -20.23
CA THR A 239 33.03 10.69 -21.67
C THR A 239 31.72 10.01 -22.08
N ALA A 240 31.41 10.02 -23.38
CA ALA A 240 30.22 9.35 -23.91
C ALA A 240 30.26 7.84 -23.64
N GLU A 241 31.44 7.22 -23.73
CA GLU A 241 31.65 5.80 -23.48
C GLU A 241 31.39 5.44 -22.02
N GLN A 242 31.85 6.27 -21.07
CA GLN A 242 31.61 6.06 -19.64
C GLN A 242 30.12 6.18 -19.30
N LYS A 243 29.42 7.16 -19.89
CA LYS A 243 27.96 7.30 -19.73
C LYS A 243 27.21 6.10 -20.29
N ALA A 244 27.58 5.63 -21.49
CA ALA A 244 26.98 4.46 -22.11
C ALA A 244 27.23 3.18 -21.30
N ALA A 245 28.45 2.99 -20.78
CA ALA A 245 28.80 1.85 -19.93
C ALA A 245 28.00 1.84 -18.62
N PHE A 246 27.87 3.01 -17.97
CA PHE A 246 27.06 3.14 -16.77
C PHE A 246 25.57 2.87 -17.03
N GLU A 247 25.01 3.39 -18.13
CA GLU A 247 23.63 3.12 -18.53
C GLU A 247 23.39 1.62 -18.77
N ALA A 248 24.30 0.96 -19.48
CA ALA A 248 24.24 -0.48 -19.73
C ALA A 248 24.26 -1.28 -18.41
N TYR A 249 25.12 -0.88 -17.47
CA TYR A 249 25.15 -1.46 -16.12
C TYR A 249 23.83 -1.26 -15.38
N CYS A 250 23.28 -0.05 -15.36
CA CYS A 250 22.00 0.25 -14.71
C CYS A 250 20.86 -0.59 -15.29
N LYS A 251 20.77 -0.72 -16.61
CA LYS A 251 19.75 -1.56 -17.28
C LYS A 251 19.89 -3.03 -16.86
N SER A 252 21.12 -3.56 -16.88
CA SER A 252 21.38 -4.95 -16.48
C SER A 252 21.05 -5.20 -15.00
N ALA A 253 21.47 -4.29 -14.12
CA ALA A 253 21.19 -4.36 -12.69
C ALA A 253 19.67 -4.27 -12.42
N PHE A 254 18.95 -3.37 -13.10
CA PHE A 254 17.50 -3.25 -12.98
C PHE A 254 16.78 -4.53 -13.42
N VAL A 255 17.13 -5.10 -14.58
CA VAL A 255 16.52 -6.35 -15.06
C VAL A 255 16.79 -7.50 -14.08
N SER A 256 18.00 -7.59 -13.56
CA SER A 256 18.38 -8.60 -12.57
C SER A 256 17.57 -8.43 -11.27
N TRP A 257 17.40 -7.19 -10.81
CA TRP A 257 16.61 -6.86 -9.63
C TRP A 257 15.12 -7.19 -9.82
N VAL A 258 14.51 -6.84 -10.96
CA VAL A 258 13.11 -7.16 -11.28
C VAL A 258 12.88 -8.67 -11.26
N LYS A 259 13.79 -9.45 -11.87
CA LYS A 259 13.73 -10.92 -11.89
C LYS A 259 13.88 -11.51 -10.49
N ALA A 260 14.87 -11.08 -9.72
CA ALA A 260 15.16 -11.60 -8.39
C ALA A 260 14.01 -11.35 -7.40
N ASN A 261 13.28 -10.24 -7.55
CA ASN A 261 12.16 -9.88 -6.68
C ASN A 261 10.79 -10.31 -7.25
N MET A 262 10.76 -11.06 -8.36
CA MET A 262 9.54 -11.50 -9.04
C MET A 262 8.57 -10.35 -9.38
N LEU A 263 9.11 -9.15 -9.63
CA LEU A 263 8.33 -7.93 -9.86
C LEU A 263 7.76 -7.82 -11.27
N THR A 264 8.12 -8.74 -12.17
CA THR A 264 7.60 -8.76 -13.55
C THR A 264 6.07 -8.81 -13.57
N THR A 265 5.48 -9.60 -12.67
CA THR A 265 4.03 -9.71 -12.56
C THR A 265 3.43 -8.42 -12.00
N GLU A 266 4.03 -7.82 -10.97
CA GLU A 266 3.56 -6.55 -10.39
C GLU A 266 3.62 -5.40 -11.41
N LEU A 267 4.69 -5.31 -12.20
CA LEU A 267 4.82 -4.33 -13.28
C LEU A 267 3.75 -4.53 -14.36
N LEU A 268 3.49 -5.78 -14.76
CA LEU A 268 2.43 -6.10 -15.71
C LEU A 268 1.06 -5.75 -15.12
N GLU A 269 0.82 -6.06 -13.86
CA GLU A 269 -0.44 -5.75 -13.16
C GLU A 269 -0.69 -4.24 -13.09
N ILE A 270 0.33 -3.44 -12.77
CA ILE A 270 0.20 -1.97 -12.73
C ILE A 270 -0.07 -1.41 -14.12
N THR A 271 0.64 -1.89 -15.15
CA THR A 271 0.48 -1.40 -16.53
C THR A 271 -0.81 -1.86 -17.19
N THR A 272 -1.41 -2.95 -16.72
CA THR A 272 -2.69 -3.48 -17.22
C THR A 272 -3.84 -3.26 -16.23
N ALA A 273 -3.60 -2.48 -15.16
CA ALA A 273 -4.58 -2.26 -14.12
C ALA A 273 -5.82 -1.55 -14.66
N ARG A 274 -6.99 -1.99 -14.19
CA ARG A 274 -8.23 -1.25 -14.42
C ARG A 274 -8.38 -0.17 -13.36
N MET A 275 -8.76 1.03 -13.80
CA MET A 275 -8.99 2.17 -12.90
C MET A 275 -10.49 2.47 -12.84
N TYR A 276 -10.99 2.69 -11.63
CA TYR A 276 -12.36 3.09 -11.34
C TYR A 276 -12.34 4.34 -10.46
N GLU A 277 -13.10 5.35 -10.87
CA GLU A 277 -13.32 6.58 -10.14
C GLU A 277 -14.76 6.57 -9.60
N LEU A 278 -14.92 6.77 -8.30
CA LEU A 278 -16.25 6.90 -7.67
C LEU A 278 -16.74 8.34 -7.82
N GLU A 279 -17.93 8.52 -8.41
CA GLU A 279 -18.63 9.81 -8.56
C GLU A 279 -19.29 10.27 -7.25
#